data_AF-A0A061FG38-F1
#
_entry.id   AF-A0A061FG38-F1
#
_cell.length_a   1.000
_cell.length_b   1.000
_cell.length_c   1.000
_cell.angle_alpha   90.00
_cell.angle_beta   90.00
_cell.angle_gamma   90.00
#
_symmetry.space_group_name_H-M   'P 1'
#
loop_
_entity.id
_entity.type
_entity.pdbx_description
1 polymer ?
#
loop_
_entity_poly.entity_id
_entity_poly.type
_entity_poly.pdbx_seq_one_letter_code
_entity_poly.pdbx_strand_id
1 'polypeptide(L)'
;MPSLFLSNPSSPSSSSDTPNDAVPSPSASSSSSSDMWNYLIVPILFYLSKDLSLAKAETSTPLLLPSQRRDNSSAETLSSASSCTTLDPKLYYRPVIGILSHPGDGASGRLNNDTNASYIAASYVKFVEAAGARVIPLIYNEPEEILFEKLELVNGVLFTGGWAKAGLYYEIAQKIFKKVLEKNDARDHFPLYAICLGFELLTMIISEDRNILESFSAADQASSLQFVKNINIEGTVFQRFPPDLLKKLGADCLVMQNHHYGISPERLRNNPNLSSFFKILTTSTDDNNEC
;
A
#
# COMPACT_ATOMS: atom_id res chain seq x y z
N MET A 1 -2.86 72.34 -47.95
CA MET A 1 -1.56 71.67 -48.14
C MET A 1 -1.81 70.27 -48.72
N PRO A 2 -0.81 69.63 -49.39
CA PRO A 2 -0.89 68.25 -49.93
C PRO A 2 -0.90 67.20 -48.78
N SER A 3 -1.33 65.94 -48.88
CA SER A 3 -1.55 64.94 -49.95
C SER A 3 -0.36 64.04 -50.33
N LEU A 4 -0.67 62.80 -50.79
CA LEU A 4 0.22 61.70 -51.30
C LEU A 4 0.97 60.87 -50.21
N PHE A 5 0.94 59.51 -50.16
CA PHE A 5 1.35 58.39 -51.08
C PHE A 5 2.88 58.14 -51.04
N LEU A 6 3.47 56.92 -51.09
CA LEU A 6 3.10 55.48 -51.28
C LEU A 6 4.23 54.61 -50.59
N SER A 7 4.38 53.27 -50.53
CA SER A 7 3.78 51.99 -51.03
C SER A 7 4.04 50.86 -49.96
N ASN A 8 3.71 49.54 -50.01
CA ASN A 8 3.26 48.52 -51.00
C ASN A 8 4.37 47.90 -51.90
N PRO A 9 4.39 46.58 -52.28
CA PRO A 9 4.00 45.31 -51.60
C PRO A 9 5.00 44.12 -51.79
N SER A 10 4.70 42.92 -51.24
CA SER A 10 5.22 41.61 -51.72
C SER A 10 4.22 40.45 -51.49
N SER A 11 3.87 39.71 -52.55
CA SER A 11 3.04 38.48 -52.61
C SER A 11 3.35 37.78 -53.97
N PRO A 12 2.73 36.66 -54.42
CA PRO A 12 1.77 35.73 -53.78
C PRO A 12 2.07 34.21 -54.03
N SER A 13 1.30 33.32 -53.39
CA SER A 13 0.66 32.07 -53.96
C SER A 13 0.08 31.24 -52.79
N SER A 14 -1.15 30.66 -52.76
CA SER A 14 -2.11 30.08 -53.73
C SER A 14 -1.74 28.67 -54.23
N SER A 15 -2.58 27.62 -54.17
CA SER A 15 -3.93 27.42 -53.59
C SER A 15 -4.35 25.94 -53.79
N SER A 16 -5.49 25.52 -53.19
CA SER A 16 -6.36 24.37 -53.63
C SER A 16 -5.79 22.93 -53.62
N ASP A 17 -6.59 21.84 -53.61
CA ASP A 17 -7.87 21.56 -52.93
C ASP A 17 -8.17 20.03 -52.95
N THR A 18 -8.42 19.44 -51.78
CA THR A 18 -9.21 18.20 -51.59
C THR A 18 -8.65 16.90 -52.27
N PRO A 19 -9.36 15.74 -52.39
CA PRO A 19 -8.84 14.50 -51.79
C PRO A 19 -8.55 13.35 -52.79
N ASN A 20 -7.89 12.30 -52.32
CA ASN A 20 -7.77 11.03 -53.05
C ASN A 20 -8.01 9.83 -52.12
N ASP A 21 -9.06 9.07 -52.39
CA ASP A 21 -9.25 7.72 -51.86
C ASP A 21 -8.25 6.77 -52.53
N ALA A 22 -7.48 6.03 -51.72
CA ALA A 22 -6.58 4.99 -52.21
C ALA A 22 -6.56 3.80 -51.24
N VAL A 23 -7.30 2.74 -51.58
CA VAL A 23 -7.38 1.50 -50.79
C VAL A 23 -6.13 0.63 -51.00
N PRO A 24 -5.39 0.25 -49.94
CA PRO A 24 -4.44 -0.85 -49.99
C PRO A 24 -5.18 -2.18 -49.79
N SER A 25 -5.18 -3.04 -50.82
CA SER A 25 -5.61 -4.45 -50.69
C SER A 25 -4.62 -5.24 -49.83
N PRO A 26 -5.04 -6.35 -49.17
CA PRO A 26 -4.31 -6.88 -48.02
C PRO A 26 -2.96 -7.50 -48.36
N SER A 27 -1.92 -7.11 -47.61
CA SER A 27 -0.69 -7.88 -47.50
C SER A 27 -0.95 -9.20 -46.75
N ALA A 28 -0.32 -10.28 -47.19
CA ALA A 28 -0.61 -11.62 -46.69
C ALA A 28 -0.26 -11.79 -45.21
N SER A 29 -1.18 -12.42 -44.46
CA SER A 29 -0.99 -12.77 -43.06
C SER A 29 0.09 -13.84 -42.89
N SER A 30 1.25 -13.45 -42.34
CA SER A 30 2.20 -14.41 -41.77
C SER A 30 1.65 -14.94 -40.44
N SER A 31 1.18 -16.19 -40.44
CA SER A 31 0.68 -16.86 -39.23
C SER A 31 1.84 -17.15 -38.27
N SER A 32 2.09 -16.23 -37.33
CA SER A 32 3.03 -16.45 -36.23
C SER A 32 2.54 -17.58 -35.32
N SER A 33 3.46 -18.36 -34.74
CA SER A 33 3.21 -19.73 -34.30
C SER A 33 2.56 -19.90 -32.91
N SER A 34 1.83 -18.90 -32.41
CA SER A 34 1.16 -18.97 -31.10
C SER A 34 0.05 -20.02 -31.03
N ASP A 35 -0.78 -20.11 -32.07
CA ASP A 35 -2.10 -20.75 -31.92
C ASP A 35 -2.05 -22.28 -31.98
N MET A 36 -1.04 -22.86 -32.65
CA MET A 36 -0.86 -24.32 -32.75
C MET A 36 -0.61 -25.00 -31.39
N TRP A 37 -0.05 -24.29 -30.41
CA TRP A 37 0.23 -24.88 -29.08
C TRP A 37 -1.05 -25.07 -28.24
N ASN A 38 -2.01 -24.16 -28.36
CA ASN A 38 -3.28 -24.25 -27.61
C ASN A 38 -4.09 -25.49 -27.99
N TYR A 39 -4.05 -25.90 -29.27
CA TYR A 39 -4.74 -27.11 -29.76
C TYR A 39 -4.07 -28.42 -29.34
N LEU A 40 -2.84 -28.41 -28.80
CA LEU A 40 -2.17 -29.60 -28.27
C LEU A 40 -2.35 -29.77 -26.75
N ILE A 41 -2.51 -28.67 -26.01
CA ILE A 41 -2.71 -28.71 -24.55
C ILE A 41 -4.10 -29.27 -24.18
N VAL A 42 -5.15 -28.90 -24.92
CA VAL A 42 -6.53 -29.34 -24.63
C VAL A 42 -6.70 -30.87 -24.75
N PRO A 43 -6.23 -31.56 -25.81
CA PRO A 43 -6.27 -33.03 -25.88
C PRO A 43 -5.50 -33.73 -24.76
N ILE A 44 -4.35 -33.18 -24.34
CA ILE A 44 -3.52 -33.76 -23.27
C ILE A 44 -4.26 -33.72 -21.92
N LEU A 45 -4.91 -32.59 -21.60
CA LEU A 45 -5.75 -32.48 -20.40
C LEU A 45 -6.93 -33.47 -20.42
N PHE A 46 -7.59 -33.66 -21.57
CA PHE A 46 -8.65 -34.65 -21.73
C PHE A 46 -8.18 -36.10 -21.73
N TYR A 47 -6.90 -36.37 -22.03
CA TYR A 47 -6.33 -37.71 -21.92
C TYR A 47 -5.98 -38.02 -20.45
N LEU A 48 -5.30 -37.10 -19.76
CA LEU A 48 -4.96 -37.22 -18.34
C LEU A 48 -6.20 -37.32 -17.43
N SER A 49 -7.34 -36.74 -17.82
CA SER A 49 -8.59 -36.87 -17.06
C SER A 49 -9.25 -38.25 -17.14
N LYS A 50 -8.78 -39.17 -18.00
CA LYS A 50 -9.38 -40.52 -18.15
C LYS A 50 -8.74 -41.61 -17.28
N ASP A 51 -7.53 -41.38 -16.79
CA ASP A 51 -6.82 -42.33 -15.90
C ASP A 51 -6.93 -41.97 -14.41
N LEU A 52 -7.67 -40.91 -14.04
CA LEU A 52 -8.11 -40.71 -12.66
C LEU A 52 -9.21 -41.73 -12.32
N SER A 53 -8.79 -42.82 -11.69
CA SER A 53 -9.70 -43.77 -11.05
C SER A 53 -10.59 -43.05 -10.02
N LEU A 54 -11.86 -43.44 -9.96
CA LEU A 54 -12.88 -42.73 -9.18
C LEU A 54 -12.69 -43.00 -7.68
N ALA A 55 -11.81 -42.20 -7.06
CA ALA A 55 -11.55 -42.24 -5.63
C ALA A 55 -12.84 -41.94 -4.84
N LYS A 56 -13.38 -42.98 -4.20
CA LYS A 56 -14.58 -42.90 -3.36
C LYS A 56 -14.31 -41.99 -2.16
N ALA A 57 -14.94 -40.81 -2.14
CA ALA A 57 -14.83 -39.90 -1.01
C ALA A 57 -15.47 -40.51 0.24
N GLU A 58 -14.67 -40.79 1.27
CA GLU A 58 -15.17 -41.23 2.57
C GLU A 58 -15.67 -40.02 3.38
N THR A 59 -16.98 -39.82 3.37
CA THR A 59 -17.67 -38.73 4.06
C THR A 59 -17.86 -38.99 5.55
N SER A 60 -16.75 -39.08 6.31
CA SER A 60 -16.81 -39.27 7.78
C SER A 60 -15.66 -38.67 8.59
N THR A 61 -15.29 -37.42 8.33
CA THR A 61 -14.54 -36.58 9.28
C THR A 61 -15.20 -35.20 9.44
N PRO A 62 -15.80 -34.88 10.60
CA PRO A 62 -16.32 -33.54 10.84
C PRO A 62 -15.16 -32.55 11.03
N LEU A 63 -15.31 -31.33 10.50
CA LEU A 63 -14.41 -30.21 10.78
C LEU A 63 -14.55 -29.78 12.25
N LEU A 64 -13.71 -30.34 13.12
CA LEU A 64 -13.69 -30.02 14.54
C LEU A 64 -13.17 -28.60 14.76
N LEU A 65 -13.95 -27.79 15.47
CA LEU A 65 -13.51 -26.48 15.94
C LEU A 65 -12.44 -26.64 17.05
N PRO A 66 -11.58 -25.63 17.31
CA PRO A 66 -10.56 -25.71 18.36
C PRO A 66 -11.07 -26.07 19.76
N SER A 67 -12.36 -25.82 20.04
CA SER A 67 -13.04 -26.20 21.28
C SER A 67 -13.35 -27.70 21.43
N GLN A 68 -13.18 -28.50 20.38
CA GLN A 68 -13.57 -29.92 20.34
C GLN A 68 -12.36 -30.88 20.39
N ARG A 69 -11.13 -30.36 20.46
CA ARG A 69 -9.91 -31.17 20.60
C ARG A 69 -9.63 -31.48 22.07
N ARG A 70 -10.25 -32.54 22.59
CA ARG A 70 -10.04 -33.02 23.96
C ARG A 70 -9.83 -34.53 23.98
N ASP A 71 -8.58 -34.95 24.16
CA ASP A 71 -8.22 -36.36 24.31
C ASP A 71 -8.73 -36.91 25.67
N ASN A 72 -9.10 -38.19 25.69
CA ASN A 72 -9.70 -38.83 26.86
C ASN A 72 -8.66 -39.29 27.88
N SER A 73 -8.50 -38.54 28.98
CA SER A 73 -7.97 -39.07 30.24
C SER A 73 -8.62 -38.35 31.44
N SER A 74 -8.96 -39.14 32.48
CA SER A 74 -9.48 -38.71 33.80
C SER A 74 -10.58 -37.63 33.81
N ALA A 75 -11.83 -38.05 34.03
CA ALA A 75 -12.93 -37.13 34.27
C ALA A 75 -12.91 -36.62 35.72
N GLU A 76 -12.65 -35.32 35.92
CA GLU A 76 -13.03 -34.60 37.13
C GLU A 76 -13.28 -33.10 36.83
N THR A 77 -14.22 -32.51 37.57
CA THR A 77 -14.56 -31.06 37.59
C THR A 77 -14.67 -30.33 36.23
N LEU A 78 -15.77 -30.57 35.51
CA LEU A 78 -16.22 -29.69 34.41
C LEU A 78 -16.91 -28.43 34.97
N SER A 79 -16.14 -27.52 35.56
CA SER A 79 -16.61 -26.20 36.00
C SER A 79 -15.47 -25.18 35.92
N SER A 80 -15.74 -24.02 35.32
CA SER A 80 -14.75 -23.01 34.90
C SER A 80 -13.81 -23.51 33.77
N ALA A 81 -13.45 -22.73 32.74
CA ALA A 81 -13.77 -21.34 32.46
C ALA A 81 -14.10 -21.12 30.97
N SER A 82 -15.39 -21.03 30.62
CA SER A 82 -15.82 -20.24 29.45
C SER A 82 -15.90 -18.77 29.85
N SER A 83 -14.78 -18.22 30.35
CA SER A 83 -14.72 -16.82 30.78
C SER A 83 -14.71 -15.93 29.55
N CYS A 84 -15.87 -15.39 29.20
CA CYS A 84 -15.94 -14.24 28.30
C CYS A 84 -15.22 -13.09 28.99
N THR A 85 -13.98 -12.79 28.58
CA THR A 85 -13.16 -11.74 29.17
C THR A 85 -13.95 -10.44 29.28
N THR A 86 -14.13 -9.95 30.51
CA THR A 86 -14.78 -8.66 30.76
C THR A 86 -14.08 -7.59 29.94
N LEU A 87 -14.81 -7.00 29.00
CA LEU A 87 -14.31 -5.91 28.18
C LEU A 87 -13.97 -4.71 29.07
N ASP A 88 -12.81 -4.08 28.84
CA ASP A 88 -12.44 -2.86 29.55
C ASP A 88 -13.36 -1.73 29.07
N PRO A 89 -14.20 -1.12 29.94
CA PRO A 89 -15.13 -0.07 29.53
C PRO A 89 -14.44 1.20 29.02
N LYS A 90 -13.11 1.31 29.13
CA LYS A 90 -12.30 2.40 28.55
C LYS A 90 -11.92 2.18 27.09
N LEU A 91 -12.08 0.99 26.52
CA LEU A 91 -11.61 0.64 25.18
C LEU A 91 -12.75 0.64 24.14
N TYR A 92 -12.45 1.18 22.95
CA TYR A 92 -13.40 1.19 21.83
C TYR A 92 -13.21 -0.05 20.93
N TYR A 93 -14.06 -1.06 21.12
CA TYR A 93 -13.96 -2.37 20.45
C TYR A 93 -14.51 -2.44 19.01
N ARG A 94 -14.80 -1.30 18.36
CA ARG A 94 -15.31 -1.28 16.97
C ARG A 94 -14.57 -0.27 16.08
N PRO A 95 -13.23 -0.19 16.14
CA PRO A 95 -12.45 0.91 15.58
C PRO A 95 -12.72 1.16 14.09
N VAL A 96 -12.59 2.41 13.69
CA VAL A 96 -12.60 2.85 12.28
C VAL A 96 -11.26 3.51 11.99
N ILE A 97 -10.63 3.17 10.88
CA ILE A 97 -9.36 3.77 10.44
C ILE A 97 -9.59 4.53 9.13
N GLY A 98 -9.10 5.76 9.08
CA GLY A 98 -9.05 6.54 7.84
C GLY A 98 -7.90 6.06 6.97
N ILE A 99 -8.15 5.67 5.73
CA ILE A 99 -7.08 5.39 4.76
C ILE A 99 -7.04 6.54 3.76
N LEU A 100 -5.88 7.19 3.62
CA LEU A 100 -5.67 8.25 2.63
C LEU A 100 -5.62 7.65 1.21
N SER A 101 -6.42 8.15 0.28
CA SER A 101 -6.37 7.73 -1.13
C SER A 101 -5.16 8.34 -1.85
N HIS A 102 -4.62 7.60 -2.82
CA HIS A 102 -3.47 8.01 -3.60
C HIS A 102 -3.89 8.53 -5.00
N PRO A 103 -3.16 9.49 -5.61
CA PRO A 103 -3.44 9.98 -6.96
C PRO A 103 -3.42 8.90 -8.05
N GLY A 104 -4.33 9.06 -9.01
CA GLY A 104 -4.51 8.17 -10.16
C GLY A 104 -5.50 7.03 -9.90
N ASP A 105 -5.51 6.04 -10.80
CA ASP A 105 -6.42 4.90 -10.78
C ASP A 105 -5.81 3.60 -10.20
N GLY A 106 -4.54 3.64 -9.80
CA GLY A 106 -3.78 2.47 -9.38
C GLY A 106 -3.44 1.49 -10.51
N ALA A 107 -3.66 1.88 -11.77
CA ALA A 107 -3.49 1.03 -12.95
C ALA A 107 -2.86 1.77 -14.15
N SER A 108 -2.18 2.90 -13.90
CA SER A 108 -1.50 3.75 -14.90
C SER A 108 -2.43 4.28 -16.00
N GLY A 109 -3.63 4.72 -15.63
CA GLY A 109 -4.63 5.30 -16.53
C GLY A 109 -5.50 4.27 -17.26
N ARG A 110 -5.26 2.97 -17.06
CA ARG A 110 -5.96 1.86 -17.73
C ARG A 110 -7.38 1.62 -17.23
N LEU A 111 -7.73 2.08 -16.03
CA LEU A 111 -9.07 2.02 -15.44
C LEU A 111 -9.74 3.40 -15.45
N ASN A 112 -8.99 4.46 -15.15
CA ASN A 112 -9.45 5.85 -15.30
C ASN A 112 -8.25 6.79 -15.55
N ASN A 113 -8.37 7.66 -16.54
CA ASN A 113 -7.34 8.63 -16.93
C ASN A 113 -7.70 10.09 -16.58
N ASP A 114 -8.72 10.31 -15.74
CA ASP A 114 -9.02 11.61 -15.13
C ASP A 114 -7.90 12.02 -14.17
N THR A 115 -7.43 13.28 -14.26
CA THR A 115 -6.41 13.83 -13.35
C THR A 115 -6.91 13.95 -11.89
N ASN A 116 -8.22 13.86 -11.67
CA ASN A 116 -8.85 13.81 -10.35
C ASN A 116 -9.16 12.38 -9.87
N ALA A 117 -8.75 11.34 -10.61
CA ALA A 117 -8.86 9.97 -10.14
C ALA A 117 -8.03 9.79 -8.85
N SER A 118 -8.61 9.07 -7.89
CA SER A 118 -7.87 8.59 -6.71
C SER A 118 -8.27 7.15 -6.39
N TYR A 119 -7.36 6.42 -5.75
CA TYR A 119 -7.58 5.01 -5.41
C TYR A 119 -7.04 4.64 -4.03
N ILE A 120 -7.52 3.52 -3.49
CA ILE A 120 -6.90 2.82 -2.35
C ILE A 120 -6.70 1.38 -2.81
N ALA A 121 -5.46 0.88 -2.75
CA ALA A 121 -5.22 -0.52 -3.07
C ALA A 121 -5.92 -1.42 -2.04
N ALA A 122 -6.72 -2.39 -2.52
CA ALA A 122 -7.57 -3.23 -1.66
C ALA A 122 -6.80 -4.09 -0.64
N SER A 123 -5.47 -4.22 -0.81
CA SER A 123 -4.57 -4.80 0.20
C SER A 123 -4.56 -4.01 1.51
N TYR A 124 -4.56 -2.67 1.47
CA TYR A 124 -4.59 -1.84 2.68
C TYR A 124 -5.94 -1.91 3.40
N VAL A 125 -7.04 -2.00 2.65
CA VAL A 125 -8.39 -2.22 3.22
C VAL A 125 -8.43 -3.56 3.96
N LYS A 126 -8.01 -4.64 3.29
CA LYS A 126 -7.94 -6.00 3.87
C LYS A 126 -7.00 -6.08 5.08
N PHE A 127 -5.90 -5.34 5.09
CA PHE A 127 -4.98 -5.26 6.23
C PHE A 127 -5.66 -4.68 7.48
N VAL A 128 -6.43 -3.59 7.32
CA VAL A 128 -7.21 -2.98 8.40
C VAL A 128 -8.37 -3.88 8.84
N GLU A 129 -9.10 -4.47 7.90
CA GLU A 129 -10.24 -5.36 8.19
C GLU A 129 -9.81 -6.66 8.90
N ALA A 130 -8.67 -7.24 8.51
CA ALA A 130 -8.11 -8.43 9.16
C ALA A 130 -7.68 -8.16 10.63
N ALA A 131 -7.41 -6.90 10.98
CA ALA A 131 -7.17 -6.48 12.36
C ALA A 131 -8.46 -6.21 13.17
N GLY A 132 -9.65 -6.40 12.57
CA GLY A 132 -10.94 -6.20 13.22
C GLY A 132 -11.47 -4.75 13.19
N ALA A 133 -10.85 -3.88 12.39
CA ALA A 133 -11.28 -2.49 12.22
C ALA A 133 -12.11 -2.30 10.93
N ARG A 134 -12.85 -1.18 10.86
CA ARG A 134 -13.55 -0.72 9.65
C ARG A 134 -12.72 0.37 8.95
N VAL A 135 -12.99 0.60 7.67
CA VAL A 135 -12.31 1.64 6.88
C VAL A 135 -13.24 2.80 6.53
N ILE A 136 -12.73 4.03 6.57
CA ILE A 136 -13.29 5.19 5.85
C ILE A 136 -12.23 5.70 4.86
N PRO A 137 -12.58 5.96 3.59
CA PRO A 137 -11.67 6.59 2.64
C PRO A 137 -11.58 8.10 2.88
N LEU A 138 -10.38 8.59 3.20
CA LEU A 138 -10.03 10.00 3.18
C LEU A 138 -9.54 10.32 1.76
N ILE A 139 -10.31 11.07 0.98
CA ILE A 139 -10.05 11.25 -0.45
C ILE A 139 -9.17 12.48 -0.63
N TYR A 140 -7.90 12.32 -1.05
CA TYR A 140 -6.91 13.41 -0.96
C TYR A 140 -7.28 14.69 -1.75
N ASN A 141 -8.21 14.61 -2.70
CA ASN A 141 -8.68 15.70 -3.54
C ASN A 141 -10.19 16.02 -3.37
N GLU A 142 -10.82 15.57 -2.28
CA GLU A 142 -12.13 16.11 -1.87
C GLU A 142 -11.96 17.45 -1.12
N PRO A 143 -13.04 18.24 -0.94
CA PRO A 143 -12.97 19.49 -0.17
C PRO A 143 -12.43 19.25 1.25
N GLU A 144 -11.53 20.11 1.72
CA GLU A 144 -10.82 19.89 2.99
C GLU A 144 -11.78 19.81 4.18
N GLU A 145 -12.89 20.55 4.14
CA GLU A 145 -13.96 20.49 5.12
C GLU A 145 -14.51 19.06 5.26
N ILE A 146 -14.81 18.39 4.15
CA ILE A 146 -15.33 17.02 4.11
C ILE A 146 -14.26 16.00 4.54
N LEU A 147 -13.00 16.21 4.15
CA LEU A 147 -11.89 15.37 4.57
C LEU A 147 -11.66 15.44 6.08
N PHE A 148 -11.74 16.63 6.69
CA PHE A 148 -11.56 16.81 8.13
C PHE A 148 -12.81 16.42 8.93
N GLU A 149 -14.03 16.58 8.40
CA GLU A 149 -15.24 15.97 8.97
C GLU A 149 -15.08 14.44 9.07
N LYS A 150 -14.59 13.77 8.02
CA LYS A 150 -14.28 12.34 8.06
C LYS A 150 -13.17 11.99 9.06
N LEU A 151 -12.17 12.86 9.23
CA LEU A 151 -11.06 12.62 10.16
C LEU A 151 -11.53 12.55 11.62
N GLU A 152 -12.56 13.32 11.99
CA GLU A 152 -13.19 13.25 13.31
C GLU A 152 -14.12 12.03 13.50
N LEU A 153 -14.42 11.27 12.44
CA LEU A 153 -15.21 10.04 12.49
C LEU A 153 -14.36 8.76 12.61
N VAL A 154 -13.02 8.88 12.61
CA VAL A 154 -12.09 7.73 12.70
C VAL A 154 -11.28 7.75 14.00
N ASN A 155 -10.68 6.62 14.33
CA ASN A 155 -9.89 6.39 15.56
C ASN A 155 -8.38 6.28 15.25
N GLY A 156 -7.95 6.76 14.08
CA GLY A 156 -6.58 6.66 13.59
C GLY A 156 -6.51 6.68 12.06
N VAL A 157 -5.30 6.81 11.52
CA VAL A 157 -5.05 6.96 10.08
C VAL A 157 -3.98 5.98 9.56
N LEU A 158 -4.14 5.56 8.31
CA LEU A 158 -3.14 4.82 7.52
C LEU A 158 -2.69 5.65 6.31
N PHE A 159 -1.40 5.92 6.23
CA PHE A 159 -0.74 6.40 5.00
C PHE A 159 -0.15 5.22 4.23
N THR A 160 -0.48 5.12 2.95
CA THR A 160 -0.13 3.99 2.08
C THR A 160 1.17 4.21 1.32
N GLY A 161 1.70 3.14 0.72
CA GLY A 161 2.66 3.25 -0.38
C GLY A 161 2.04 3.91 -1.62
N GLY A 162 2.89 4.35 -2.54
CA GLY A 162 2.52 5.07 -3.77
C GLY A 162 3.74 5.73 -4.41
N TRP A 163 3.54 6.77 -5.23
CA TRP A 163 4.60 7.51 -5.90
C TRP A 163 4.61 9.04 -5.62
N ALA A 164 3.45 9.65 -5.32
CA ALA A 164 3.33 11.11 -5.22
C ALA A 164 3.98 11.70 -3.95
N LYS A 165 5.02 12.53 -4.12
CA LYS A 165 5.79 13.19 -3.04
C LYS A 165 5.61 14.72 -2.97
N ALA A 166 4.74 15.29 -3.81
CA ALA A 166 4.58 16.73 -4.00
C ALA A 166 3.13 17.13 -4.33
N GLY A 167 2.85 18.44 -4.32
CA GLY A 167 1.54 19.02 -4.58
C GLY A 167 0.48 18.65 -3.54
N LEU A 168 -0.79 18.79 -3.92
CA LEU A 168 -1.97 18.62 -3.05
C LEU A 168 -1.93 17.37 -2.18
N TYR A 169 -1.52 16.21 -2.72
CA TYR A 169 -1.44 14.97 -1.94
C TYR A 169 -0.45 15.05 -0.77
N TYR A 170 0.73 15.68 -0.98
CA TYR A 170 1.66 15.94 0.11
C TYR A 170 1.09 16.96 1.11
N GLU A 171 0.49 18.03 0.61
CA GLU A 171 -0.07 19.11 1.45
C GLU A 171 -1.18 18.59 2.36
N ILE A 172 -2.04 17.72 1.84
CA ILE A 172 -3.10 17.04 2.60
C ILE A 172 -2.52 16.02 3.58
N ALA A 173 -1.52 15.23 3.19
CA ALA A 173 -0.81 14.35 4.14
C ALA A 173 -0.16 15.15 5.30
N GLN A 174 0.42 16.32 5.00
CA GLN A 174 0.99 17.22 6.01
C GLN A 174 -0.09 17.82 6.94
N LYS A 175 -1.23 18.25 6.40
CA LYS A 175 -2.36 18.76 7.20
C LYS A 175 -3.00 17.67 8.07
N ILE A 176 -3.16 16.45 7.56
CA ILE A 176 -3.61 15.29 8.35
C ILE A 176 -2.61 14.98 9.46
N PHE A 177 -1.30 14.89 9.17
CA PHE A 177 -0.29 14.64 10.19
C PHE A 177 -0.29 15.73 11.28
N LYS A 178 -0.44 17.00 10.91
CA LYS A 178 -0.61 18.09 11.88
C LYS A 178 -1.83 17.88 12.78
N LYS A 179 -2.97 17.43 12.23
CA LYS A 179 -4.16 17.07 13.03
C LYS A 179 -3.93 15.88 13.95
N VAL A 180 -3.13 14.90 13.55
CA VAL A 180 -2.71 13.79 14.42
C VAL A 180 -1.88 14.29 15.60
N LEU A 181 -0.95 15.22 15.39
CA LEU A 181 -0.19 15.85 16.49
C LEU A 181 -1.12 16.64 17.41
N GLU A 182 -1.96 17.54 16.87
CA GLU A 182 -2.92 18.35 17.65
C GLU A 182 -3.82 17.49 18.57
N LYS A 183 -4.27 16.33 18.09
CA LYS A 183 -5.04 15.36 18.90
C LYS A 183 -4.21 14.73 20.02
N ASN A 184 -3.03 14.19 19.71
CA ASN A 184 -2.21 13.52 20.72
C ASN A 184 -1.66 14.49 21.78
N ASP A 185 -1.34 15.74 21.42
CA ASP A 185 -0.96 16.81 22.36
C ASP A 185 -2.13 17.18 23.31
N ALA A 186 -3.36 17.17 22.79
CA ALA A 186 -4.58 17.29 23.59
C ALA A 186 -4.93 16.03 24.41
N ARG A 187 -4.12 14.97 24.33
CA ARG A 187 -4.31 13.63 24.93
C ARG A 187 -5.49 12.82 24.35
N ASP A 188 -5.97 13.20 23.18
CA ASP A 188 -6.81 12.34 22.33
C ASP A 188 -5.88 11.37 21.58
N HIS A 189 -5.77 10.14 22.07
CA HIS A 189 -4.83 9.14 21.56
C HIS A 189 -5.21 8.66 20.15
N PHE A 190 -4.62 9.30 19.15
CA PHE A 190 -4.96 9.11 17.75
C PHE A 190 -3.75 8.53 16.98
N PRO A 191 -3.66 7.21 16.77
CA PRO A 191 -2.52 6.60 16.08
C PRO A 191 -2.53 6.90 14.57
N LEU A 192 -1.34 7.13 14.01
CA LEU A 192 -1.09 7.08 12.57
C LEU A 192 -0.08 5.97 12.26
N TYR A 193 -0.40 5.13 11.28
CA TYR A 193 0.49 4.11 10.74
C TYR A 193 0.85 4.44 9.28
N ALA A 194 2.06 4.09 8.87
CA ALA A 194 2.64 4.60 7.62
C ALA A 194 3.50 3.50 6.96
N ILE A 195 3.28 3.27 5.66
CA ILE A 195 3.89 2.16 4.91
C ILE A 195 4.53 2.70 3.62
N CYS A 196 5.77 2.31 3.32
CA CYS A 196 6.51 2.73 2.12
C CYS A 196 6.48 4.27 1.98
N LEU A 197 5.94 4.83 0.89
CA LEU A 197 5.74 6.27 0.70
C LEU A 197 5.13 6.97 1.93
N GLY A 198 4.18 6.34 2.63
CA GLY A 198 3.62 6.93 3.85
C GLY A 198 4.67 7.27 4.90
N PHE A 199 5.69 6.43 5.07
CA PHE A 199 6.82 6.67 5.97
C PHE A 199 7.78 7.72 5.38
N GLU A 200 8.07 7.65 4.08
CA GLU A 200 8.88 8.66 3.39
C GLU A 200 8.31 10.08 3.56
N LEU A 201 6.99 10.24 3.38
CA LEU A 201 6.28 11.50 3.62
C LEU A 201 6.45 11.99 5.06
N LEU A 202 6.27 11.13 6.07
CA LEU A 202 6.50 11.52 7.46
C LEU A 202 7.93 11.99 7.69
N THR A 203 8.93 11.30 7.12
CA THR A 203 10.33 11.73 7.28
C THR A 203 10.58 13.10 6.66
N MET A 204 10.02 13.40 5.48
CA MET A 204 10.09 14.72 4.82
C MET A 204 9.33 15.82 5.58
N ILE A 205 8.19 15.47 6.20
CA ILE A 205 7.37 16.42 6.97
C ILE A 205 8.05 16.78 8.30
N ILE A 206 8.62 15.79 9.00
CA ILE A 206 9.21 15.97 10.33
C ILE A 206 10.62 16.58 10.22
N SER A 207 11.41 16.22 9.21
CA SER A 207 12.75 16.81 8.98
C SER A 207 12.70 18.27 8.51
N GLU A 208 11.54 18.72 8.01
CA GLU A 208 11.33 19.93 7.21
C GLU A 208 12.17 19.99 5.91
N ASP A 209 12.81 18.88 5.51
CA ASP A 209 13.66 18.75 4.33
C ASP A 209 13.09 17.77 3.29
N ARG A 210 12.84 18.30 2.09
CA ARG A 210 12.36 17.54 0.92
C ARG A 210 13.40 16.57 0.34
N ASN A 211 14.68 16.75 0.69
CA ASN A 211 15.83 15.99 0.19
C ASN A 211 16.43 15.08 1.28
N ILE A 212 15.67 14.80 2.35
CA ILE A 212 16.14 13.97 3.47
C ILE A 212 16.31 12.49 3.08
N LEU A 213 15.65 12.06 2.00
CA LEU A 213 15.64 10.70 1.50
C LEU A 213 16.90 10.35 0.69
N GLU A 214 17.25 9.08 0.71
CA GLU A 214 18.43 8.49 0.07
C GLU A 214 18.00 7.38 -0.90
N SER A 215 18.79 7.13 -1.94
CA SER A 215 18.48 6.14 -2.97
C SER A 215 18.95 4.75 -2.56
N PHE A 216 18.14 3.71 -2.74
CA PHE A 216 18.48 2.32 -2.41
C PHE A 216 18.01 1.34 -3.51
N SER A 217 18.71 0.22 -3.68
CA SER A 217 18.32 -0.89 -4.56
C SER A 217 17.44 -1.90 -3.81
N ALA A 218 16.19 -1.52 -3.54
CA ALA A 218 15.23 -2.27 -2.73
C ALA A 218 13.86 -2.42 -3.42
N ALA A 219 13.86 -2.65 -4.74
CA ALA A 219 12.67 -2.86 -5.56
C ALA A 219 12.41 -4.35 -5.78
N ASP A 220 11.17 -4.80 -5.55
CA ASP A 220 10.74 -6.22 -5.58
C ASP A 220 11.63 -7.18 -4.75
N GLN A 221 12.14 -6.69 -3.61
CA GLN A 221 13.14 -7.38 -2.78
C GLN A 221 12.51 -7.98 -1.51
N ALA A 222 12.60 -9.30 -1.33
CA ALA A 222 12.22 -9.96 -0.07
C ALA A 222 13.41 -9.98 0.91
N SER A 223 13.30 -9.27 2.03
CA SER A 223 14.38 -9.10 3.02
C SER A 223 13.94 -9.38 4.47
N SER A 224 14.88 -9.21 5.40
CA SER A 224 14.72 -9.44 6.84
C SER A 224 14.85 -8.13 7.64
N LEU A 225 14.36 -8.14 8.88
CA LEU A 225 14.41 -7.03 9.82
C LEU A 225 15.57 -7.19 10.81
N GLN A 226 16.64 -6.42 10.59
CA GLN A 226 17.76 -6.33 11.50
C GLN A 226 17.37 -5.47 12.71
N PHE A 227 16.94 -6.13 13.80
CA PHE A 227 16.57 -5.47 15.05
C PHE A 227 17.77 -4.73 15.66
N VAL A 228 17.53 -3.49 16.10
CA VAL A 228 18.57 -2.67 16.75
C VAL A 228 19.07 -3.36 18.01
N LYS A 229 20.40 -3.41 18.20
CA LYS A 229 21.02 -4.08 19.35
C LYS A 229 20.49 -3.52 20.67
N ASN A 230 20.10 -4.42 21.57
CA ASN A 230 19.50 -4.12 22.89
C ASN A 230 18.17 -3.33 22.82
N ILE A 231 17.41 -3.39 21.73
CA ILE A 231 16.12 -2.71 21.61
C ILE A 231 15.11 -3.24 22.65
N ASN A 232 14.52 -2.36 23.47
CA ASN A 232 13.34 -2.74 24.24
C ASN A 232 12.12 -2.78 23.31
N ILE A 233 11.52 -3.97 23.21
CA ILE A 233 10.33 -4.33 22.42
C ILE A 233 9.03 -3.91 23.13
N GLU A 234 9.05 -3.74 24.45
CA GLU A 234 7.91 -3.22 25.21
C GLU A 234 7.54 -1.79 24.77
N GLY A 235 6.24 -1.50 24.68
CA GLY A 235 5.71 -0.24 24.16
C GLY A 235 5.83 -0.09 22.64
N THR A 236 6.31 -1.10 21.90
CA THR A 236 6.47 -1.04 20.44
C THR A 236 5.44 -1.91 19.70
N VAL A 237 5.33 -1.71 18.38
CA VAL A 237 4.51 -2.56 17.50
C VAL A 237 4.81 -4.06 17.64
N PHE A 238 6.06 -4.41 18.00
CA PHE A 238 6.51 -5.78 18.20
C PHE A 238 6.13 -6.39 19.55
N GLN A 239 5.60 -5.63 20.52
CA GLN A 239 5.29 -6.11 21.89
C GLN A 239 4.37 -7.36 21.92
N ARG A 240 3.49 -7.50 20.93
CA ARG A 240 2.52 -8.61 20.85
C ARG A 240 2.91 -9.71 19.86
N PHE A 241 4.09 -9.65 19.27
CA PHE A 241 4.56 -10.67 18.32
C PHE A 241 5.10 -11.90 19.08
N PRO A 242 4.78 -13.14 18.66
CA PRO A 242 5.39 -14.34 19.23
C PRO A 242 6.92 -14.34 19.09
N PRO A 243 7.70 -14.82 20.08
CA PRO A 243 9.16 -14.85 20.00
C PRO A 243 9.71 -15.58 18.76
N ASP A 244 9.07 -16.67 18.33
CA ASP A 244 9.46 -17.38 17.10
C ASP A 244 9.22 -16.56 15.83
N LEU A 245 8.18 -15.71 15.81
CA LEU A 245 7.93 -14.80 14.69
C LEU A 245 8.96 -13.66 14.67
N LEU A 246 9.34 -13.10 15.84
CA LEU A 246 10.42 -12.11 15.93
C LEU A 246 11.76 -12.71 15.46
N LYS A 247 12.08 -13.94 15.88
CA LYS A 247 13.26 -14.67 15.42
C LYS A 247 13.25 -14.86 13.89
N LYS A 248 12.12 -15.27 13.32
CA LYS A 248 11.97 -15.43 11.86
C LYS A 248 12.08 -14.10 11.11
N LEU A 249 11.46 -13.02 11.61
CA LEU A 249 11.56 -11.70 10.97
C LEU A 249 13.01 -11.21 10.83
N GLY A 250 13.90 -11.58 11.76
CA GLY A 250 15.33 -11.24 11.69
C GLY A 250 16.24 -12.26 10.99
N ALA A 251 15.70 -13.34 10.38
CA ALA A 251 16.50 -14.42 9.80
C ALA A 251 15.97 -14.95 8.45
N ASP A 252 14.65 -14.97 8.27
CA ASP A 252 13.94 -15.39 7.07
C ASP A 252 13.57 -14.13 6.24
N CYS A 253 13.61 -14.22 4.90
CA CYS A 253 13.15 -13.14 4.02
C CYS A 253 11.61 -13.06 3.98
N LEU A 254 11.03 -12.37 4.97
CA LEU A 254 9.57 -12.28 5.19
C LEU A 254 8.98 -10.89 4.98
N VAL A 255 9.80 -9.87 4.74
CA VAL A 255 9.36 -8.49 4.52
C VAL A 255 9.64 -8.07 3.08
N MET A 256 8.61 -7.64 2.37
CA MET A 256 8.74 -7.12 1.00
C MET A 256 9.14 -5.65 1.03
N GLN A 257 10.31 -5.33 0.46
CA GLN A 257 10.71 -3.99 0.07
C GLN A 257 10.32 -3.76 -1.39
N ASN A 258 9.69 -2.63 -1.68
CA ASN A 258 9.46 -2.22 -3.05
C ASN A 258 9.53 -0.69 -3.14
N HIS A 259 10.74 -0.16 -3.01
CA HIS A 259 11.03 1.27 -3.05
C HIS A 259 12.41 1.53 -3.67
N HIS A 260 12.59 2.77 -4.13
CA HIS A 260 13.89 3.29 -4.58
C HIS A 260 14.46 4.34 -3.61
N TYR A 261 13.73 4.63 -2.53
CA TYR A 261 14.00 5.74 -1.63
C TYR A 261 13.71 5.34 -0.18
N GLY A 262 14.67 5.63 0.70
CA GLY A 262 14.58 5.38 2.14
C GLY A 262 15.31 6.46 2.92
N ILE A 263 15.74 6.14 4.13
CA ILE A 263 16.59 7.00 4.96
C ILE A 263 17.53 6.12 5.79
N SER A 264 18.84 6.36 5.70
CA SER A 264 19.81 5.57 6.47
C SER A 264 19.66 5.82 7.99
N PRO A 265 20.02 4.84 8.84
CA PRO A 265 20.09 5.00 10.29
C PRO A 265 21.07 6.09 10.73
N GLU A 266 22.04 6.46 9.89
CA GLU A 266 22.90 7.62 10.12
C GLU A 266 22.14 8.93 9.89
N ARG A 267 21.53 9.11 8.71
CA ARG A 267 20.84 10.37 8.35
C ARG A 267 19.63 10.66 9.23
N LEU A 268 18.89 9.63 9.64
CA LEU A 268 17.80 9.75 10.60
C LEU A 268 18.32 10.24 11.97
N ARG A 269 19.43 9.67 12.46
CA ARG A 269 20.05 10.07 13.75
C ARG A 269 20.69 11.46 13.71
N ASN A 270 21.27 11.84 12.58
CA ASN A 270 21.95 13.12 12.39
C ASN A 270 20.96 14.30 12.20
N ASN A 271 19.68 14.04 11.90
CA ASN A 271 18.64 15.06 11.88
C ASN A 271 17.98 15.21 13.29
N PRO A 272 18.01 16.39 13.93
CA PRO A 272 17.47 16.58 15.28
C PRO A 272 15.97 16.32 15.43
N ASN A 273 15.17 16.66 14.41
CA ASN A 273 13.71 16.47 14.46
C ASN A 273 13.36 14.98 14.35
N LEU A 274 13.98 14.26 13.41
CA LEU A 274 13.75 12.83 13.23
C LEU A 274 14.27 12.00 14.39
N SER A 275 15.45 12.32 14.92
CA SER A 275 16.06 11.60 16.05
C SER A 275 15.36 11.83 17.40
N SER A 276 14.66 12.96 17.56
CA SER A 276 13.80 13.21 18.73
C SER A 276 12.39 12.63 18.58
N PHE A 277 11.87 12.52 17.36
CA PHE A 277 10.54 11.95 17.09
C PHE A 277 10.53 10.42 16.97
N PHE A 278 11.53 9.81 16.32
CA PHE A 278 11.54 8.38 15.99
C PHE A 278 12.57 7.55 16.79
N LYS A 279 12.08 6.46 17.39
CA LYS A 279 12.90 5.36 17.93
C LYS A 279 13.08 4.29 16.85
N ILE A 280 14.26 4.19 16.24
CA ILE A 280 14.57 3.11 15.28
C ILE A 280 14.46 1.75 15.99
N LEU A 281 13.62 0.86 15.47
CA LEU A 281 13.41 -0.50 16.00
C LEU A 281 14.19 -1.55 15.21
N THR A 282 14.17 -1.41 13.88
CA THR A 282 14.68 -2.36 12.88
C THR A 282 15.25 -1.60 11.69
N THR A 283 16.21 -2.20 11.00
CA THR A 283 16.69 -1.77 9.67
C THR A 283 16.65 -2.96 8.71
N SER A 284 16.88 -2.74 7.42
CA SER A 284 17.05 -3.77 6.39
C SER A 284 18.12 -3.29 5.42
N THR A 285 18.83 -4.21 4.78
CA THR A 285 19.82 -3.88 3.73
C THR A 285 19.22 -3.99 2.34
N ASP A 286 19.64 -3.11 1.44
CA ASP A 286 19.36 -3.20 0.00
C ASP A 286 20.19 -4.32 -0.68
N ASP A 287 20.02 -4.52 -1.99
CA ASP A 287 20.76 -5.55 -2.74
C ASP A 287 22.27 -5.27 -2.89
N ASN A 288 22.72 -4.04 -2.65
CA ASN A 288 24.13 -3.68 -2.58
C ASN A 288 24.74 -3.89 -1.19
N ASN A 289 23.92 -4.21 -0.19
CA ASN A 289 24.22 -4.27 1.25
C ASN A 289 24.34 -2.89 1.94
N GLU A 290 23.76 -1.84 1.36
CA GLU A 290 23.60 -0.52 1.98
C GLU A 290 22.40 -0.51 2.95
N CYS A 291 22.40 0.35 3.97
CA CYS A 291 21.50 0.24 5.15
C CYS A 291 20.97 1.59 5.65
#